data_AF-A0AAN8Y2G9-F1
#
_entry.id   AF-A0AAN8Y2G9-F1
#
_cell.length_a   1.000
_cell.length_b   1.000
_cell.length_c   1.000
_cell.angle_alpha   90.00
_cell.angle_beta   90.00
_cell.angle_gamma   90.00
#
_symmetry.space_group_name_H-M   'P 1'
#
loop_
_entity.id
_entity.type
_entity.pdbx_description
1 polymer ?
#
loop_
_entity_poly.entity_id
_entity_poly.type
_entity_poly.pdbx_seq_one_letter_code
_entity_poly.pdbx_strand_id
1 'polypeptide(L)'
;MDNSRANLLEEAVGISKGGRVVVVEDCVETSGAFVLHHFLKRSLYPDTSDVVIFIAFAHPFSHYERILRKMGCNLTVHRKNHRFVFLDMLTLECPEMERKQDKMDCLHCMGKLRKQ
;
A
#
# COMPACT_ATOMS: atom_id res chain seq x y z
N MET A 1 6.56 12.45 -24.12
CA MET A 1 5.34 11.65 -24.32
C MET A 1 4.65 11.53 -22.98
N ASP A 2 3.56 12.27 -22.88
CA ASP A 2 2.62 12.53 -21.80
C ASP A 2 1.87 11.27 -21.35
N ASN A 3 2.44 10.52 -20.40
CA ASN A 3 1.76 9.40 -19.74
C ASN A 3 1.00 9.81 -18.46
N SER A 4 0.72 11.11 -18.31
CA SER A 4 -0.08 11.68 -17.21
C SER A 4 -1.60 11.56 -17.45
N ARG A 5 -2.04 10.55 -18.20
CA ARG A 5 -3.47 10.32 -18.39
C ARG A 5 -3.98 9.55 -17.18
N ALA A 6 -4.96 10.11 -16.50
CA ALA A 6 -5.66 9.42 -15.42
C ALA A 6 -6.24 8.11 -15.97
N ASN A 7 -5.99 7.00 -15.29
CA ASN A 7 -6.57 5.71 -15.67
C ASN A 7 -8.08 5.74 -15.35
N LEU A 8 -8.91 4.90 -16.00
CA LEU A 8 -10.35 4.82 -15.71
C LEU A 8 -10.66 4.65 -14.20
N LEU A 9 -9.80 3.94 -13.48
CA LEU A 9 -9.89 3.81 -12.03
C LEU A 9 -9.68 5.14 -11.29
N GLU A 10 -8.70 5.94 -11.71
CA GLU A 10 -8.41 7.24 -11.11
C GLU A 10 -9.51 8.26 -11.40
N GLU A 11 -10.11 8.18 -12.60
CA GLU A 11 -11.27 8.98 -12.98
C GLU A 11 -12.52 8.59 -12.19
N ALA A 12 -12.83 7.30 -12.10
CA ALA A 12 -13.99 6.79 -11.35
C ALA A 12 -13.88 7.11 -9.86
N VAL A 13 -12.67 7.03 -9.31
CA VAL A 13 -12.41 7.44 -7.92
C VAL A 13 -12.36 8.96 -7.80
N GLY A 14 -11.98 9.67 -8.86
CA GLY A 14 -11.89 11.12 -8.98
C GLY A 14 -10.65 11.72 -8.31
N ILE A 15 -9.48 11.06 -8.34
CA ILE A 15 -8.30 11.40 -7.52
C ILE A 15 -7.88 12.87 -7.74
N SER A 16 -8.26 13.75 -6.81
CA SER A 16 -7.95 15.18 -6.81
C SER A 16 -6.89 15.49 -5.75
N LYS A 17 -6.32 16.70 -5.74
CA LYS A 17 -5.23 17.16 -4.84
C LYS A 17 -5.56 17.18 -3.32
N GLY A 18 -6.58 16.46 -2.85
CA GLY A 18 -6.98 16.37 -1.45
C GLY A 18 -7.07 14.91 -0.98
N GLY A 19 -7.07 14.69 0.33
CA GLY A 19 -7.21 13.35 0.91
C GLY A 19 -8.56 12.72 0.56
N ARG A 20 -8.55 11.49 0.06
CA ARG A 20 -9.76 10.68 -0.18
C ARG A 20 -9.66 9.34 0.53
N VAL A 21 -10.79 8.89 1.05
CA VAL A 21 -10.98 7.52 1.52
C VAL A 21 -11.79 6.76 0.47
N VAL A 22 -11.29 5.59 0.08
CA VAL A 22 -11.95 4.67 -0.84
C VAL A 22 -12.10 3.34 -0.12
N VAL A 23 -13.31 2.79 -0.11
CA VAL A 23 -13.59 1.46 0.42
C VAL A 23 -13.85 0.54 -0.77
N VAL A 24 -13.14 -0.58 -0.80
CA VAL A 24 -13.33 -1.63 -1.81
C VAL A 24 -13.93 -2.82 -1.10
N GLU A 25 -15.19 -3.12 -1.42
CA GLU A 25 -15.89 -4.32 -0.98
C GLU A 25 -15.98 -5.31 -2.14
N ASP A 26 -15.86 -6.58 -1.81
CA ASP A 26 -16.03 -7.66 -2.76
C ASP A 26 -17.29 -8.45 -2.41
N CYS A 27 -18.24 -8.48 -3.35
CA CYS A 27 -19.57 -9.07 -3.18
C CYS A 27 -19.74 -10.40 -3.92
N VAL A 28 -18.70 -10.89 -4.61
CA VAL A 28 -18.77 -12.08 -5.48
C VAL A 28 -17.66 -13.08 -5.16
N GLU A 29 -17.65 -14.25 -5.79
CA GLU A 29 -16.60 -15.26 -5.62
C GLU A 29 -15.20 -14.80 -6.10
N THR A 30 -15.08 -13.61 -6.71
CA THR A 30 -13.85 -13.11 -7.32
C THR A 30 -13.23 -12.00 -6.51
N SER A 31 -12.10 -12.30 -5.86
CA SER A 31 -11.34 -11.35 -5.03
C SER A 31 -11.18 -9.96 -5.65
N GLY A 32 -11.80 -8.94 -5.04
CA GLY A 32 -11.63 -7.53 -5.35
C GLY A 32 -10.21 -6.99 -5.13
N ALA A 33 -9.28 -7.82 -4.63
CA ALA A 33 -7.89 -7.47 -4.36
C ALA A 33 -7.13 -6.94 -5.59
N PHE A 34 -7.57 -7.25 -6.82
CA PHE A 34 -6.95 -6.71 -8.04
C PHE A 34 -6.98 -5.18 -8.11
N VAL A 35 -8.00 -4.55 -7.51
CA VAL A 35 -8.12 -3.08 -7.44
C VAL A 35 -7.02 -2.49 -6.57
N LEU A 36 -6.78 -3.11 -5.40
CA LEU A 36 -5.70 -2.72 -4.49
C LEU A 36 -4.33 -2.82 -5.16
N HIS A 37 -4.11 -3.89 -5.91
CA HIS A 37 -2.86 -4.06 -6.67
C HIS A 37 -2.68 -2.99 -7.76
N HIS A 38 -3.77 -2.54 -8.40
CA HIS A 38 -3.73 -1.43 -9.37
C HIS A 38 -3.36 -0.11 -8.70
N PHE A 39 -3.95 0.20 -7.54
CA PHE A 39 -3.57 1.40 -6.78
C PHE A 39 -2.10 1.38 -6.40
N LEU A 40 -1.59 0.27 -5.87
CA LEU A 40 -0.18 0.14 -5.49
C LEU A 40 0.75 0.38 -6.68
N LYS A 41 0.51 -0.29 -7.81
CA LYS A 41 1.33 -0.14 -9.02
C LYS A 41 1.34 1.31 -9.50
N ARG A 42 0.19 1.98 -9.44
CA ARG A 42 0.02 3.35 -9.92
C ARG A 42 0.71 4.36 -9.01
N SER A 43 0.53 4.26 -7.70
CA SER A 43 1.20 5.13 -6.72
C SER A 43 2.72 4.96 -6.72
N LEU A 44 3.21 3.79 -7.10
CA LEU A 44 4.64 3.50 -7.22
C LEU A 44 5.23 3.75 -8.62
N TYR A 45 4.46 4.37 -9.52
CA TYR A 45 4.97 4.69 -10.85
C TYR A 45 6.21 5.63 -10.76
N PRO A 46 7.19 5.52 -11.68
CA PRO A 46 8.42 6.31 -11.60
C PRO A 46 8.18 7.83 -11.59
N ASP A 47 7.16 8.30 -12.29
CA ASP A 47 6.87 9.73 -12.46
C ASP A 47 6.13 10.35 -11.26
N THR A 48 5.81 9.56 -10.22
CA THR A 48 5.20 10.06 -8.98
C THR A 48 6.24 10.16 -7.87
N SER A 49 6.12 11.18 -7.01
CA SER A 49 6.89 11.30 -5.76
C SER A 49 6.16 10.68 -4.56
N ASP A 50 5.11 9.89 -4.81
CA ASP A 50 4.27 9.36 -3.75
C ASP A 50 4.99 8.30 -2.92
N VAL A 51 4.66 8.27 -1.63
CA VAL A 51 5.06 7.25 -0.66
C VAL A 51 3.82 6.44 -0.28
N VAL A 52 3.93 5.13 -0.34
CA VAL A 52 2.85 4.21 -0.02
C VAL A 52 3.12 3.53 1.31
N ILE A 53 2.17 3.64 2.23
CA ILE A 53 2.14 2.86 3.48
C ILE A 53 1.08 1.78 3.31
N PHE A 54 1.51 0.53 3.27
CA PHE A 54 0.65 -0.62 3.05
C PHE A 54 0.57 -1.49 4.31
N ILE A 55 -0.64 -1.66 4.83
CA ILE A 55 -0.92 -2.42 6.05
C ILE A 55 -1.64 -3.70 5.65
N ALA A 56 -0.99 -4.84 5.82
CA ALA A 56 -1.51 -6.12 5.37
C ALA A 56 -1.99 -6.99 6.55
N PHE A 57 -3.27 -7.34 6.53
CA PHE A 57 -3.87 -8.26 7.51
C PHE A 57 -4.12 -9.66 6.95
N ALA A 58 -4.05 -9.85 5.63
CA ALA A 58 -4.49 -11.08 4.97
C ALA A 58 -3.32 -11.95 4.49
N HIS A 59 -2.28 -11.34 3.93
CA HIS A 59 -1.16 -12.05 3.32
C HIS A 59 0.20 -11.40 3.66
N PRO A 60 1.30 -12.17 3.70
CA PRO A 60 2.63 -11.63 3.94
C PRO A 60 3.15 -10.85 2.73
N PHE A 61 4.22 -10.08 2.91
CA PHE A 61 4.84 -9.26 1.84
C PHE A 61 5.08 -10.02 0.53
N SER A 62 5.56 -11.27 0.62
CA SER A 62 5.88 -12.11 -0.54
C SER A 62 4.69 -12.36 -1.47
N HIS A 63 3.47 -12.37 -0.93
CA HIS A 63 2.25 -12.51 -1.72
C HIS A 63 2.07 -11.32 -2.67
N TYR A 64 2.13 -10.11 -2.12
CA TYR A 64 1.94 -8.86 -2.87
C TYR A 64 3.11 -8.58 -3.82
N GLU A 65 4.35 -8.86 -3.39
CA GLU A 65 5.54 -8.74 -4.26
C GLU A 65 5.41 -9.62 -5.49
N ARG A 66 4.99 -10.88 -5.32
CA ARG A 66 4.82 -11.81 -6.44
C ARG A 66 3.77 -11.33 -7.45
N ILE A 67 2.66 -10.77 -6.99
CA ILE A 67 1.59 -10.27 -7.85
C ILE A 67 2.02 -9.00 -8.58
N LEU A 68 2.58 -8.02 -7.87
CA LEU A 68 3.04 -6.77 -8.46
C LEU A 68 4.19 -6.98 -9.45
N ARG A 69 5.09 -7.93 -9.16
CA ARG A 69 6.19 -8.26 -10.06
C ARG A 69 5.69 -8.77 -11.41
N LYS A 70 4.61 -9.57 -11.42
CA LYS A 70 3.95 -10.00 -12.66
C LYS A 70 3.34 -8.83 -13.45
N MET A 71 2.98 -7.75 -12.77
CA MET A 71 2.47 -6.53 -13.40
C MET A 71 3.56 -5.50 -13.73
N GLY A 72 4.85 -5.86 -13.58
CA GLY A 72 5.98 -5.00 -13.88
C GLY A 72 6.35 -3.99 -12.78
N CYS A 73 5.90 -4.21 -11.53
CA CYS A 73 6.26 -3.37 -10.38
C CYS A 73 7.04 -4.18 -9.34
N ASN A 74 8.24 -3.74 -8.99
CA ASN A 74 9.09 -4.43 -8.01
C ASN A 74 9.04 -3.72 -6.65
N LEU A 75 8.21 -4.24 -5.74
CA LEU A 75 8.03 -3.66 -4.38
C LEU A 75 9.33 -3.58 -3.58
N THR A 76 10.27 -4.51 -3.78
CA THR A 76 11.55 -4.52 -3.08
C THR A 76 12.40 -3.29 -3.44
N VAL A 77 12.37 -2.86 -4.71
CA VAL A 77 13.08 -1.65 -5.16
C VAL A 77 12.45 -0.41 -4.53
N HIS A 78 11.12 -0.31 -4.53
CA HIS A 78 10.43 0.82 -3.90
C HIS A 78 10.63 0.86 -2.39
N ARG A 79 10.75 -0.29 -1.73
CA ARG A 79 11.07 -0.38 -0.30
C ARG A 79 12.48 0.12 0.00
N LYS A 80 13.47 -0.27 -0.81
CA LYS A 80 14.86 0.23 -0.69
C LYS A 80 14.96 1.74 -0.93
N ASN A 81 14.13 2.27 -1.82
CA ASN A 81 14.07 3.70 -2.13
C ASN A 81 13.17 4.49 -1.18
N HIS A 82 12.71 3.90 -0.07
CA HIS A 82 11.82 4.52 0.91
C HIS A 82 10.49 5.04 0.35
N ARG A 83 10.06 4.54 -0.82
CA ARG A 83 8.77 4.86 -1.44
C ARG A 83 7.66 3.87 -1.08
N PHE A 84 8.00 2.74 -0.47
CA PHE A 84 7.04 1.72 -0.05
C PHE A 84 7.37 1.20 1.35
N VAL A 85 6.42 1.35 2.27
CA VAL A 85 6.50 0.82 3.64
C VAL A 85 5.43 -0.27 3.76
N PHE A 86 5.85 -1.47 4.17
CA PHE A 86 4.96 -2.61 4.40
C PHE A 86 4.89 -2.92 5.89
N LEU A 87 3.69 -2.92 6.44
CA LEU A 87 3.41 -3.34 7.81
C LEU A 87 2.70 -4.70 7.77
N ASP A 88 3.36 -5.73 8.29
CA ASP A 88 2.81 -7.07 8.36
C ASP A 88 2.03 -7.25 9.66
N MET A 89 0.70 -7.23 9.57
CA MET A 89 -0.17 -7.43 10.73
C MET A 89 -0.49 -8.91 10.97
N LEU A 90 -0.05 -9.83 10.10
CA LEU A 90 -0.14 -11.26 10.37
C LEU A 90 0.88 -11.69 11.43
N THR A 91 2.08 -11.13 11.35
CA THR A 91 3.19 -11.43 12.28
C THR A 91 3.37 -10.35 13.35
N LEU A 92 2.60 -9.24 13.28
CA LEU A 92 2.79 -8.01 14.07
C LEU A 92 4.21 -7.43 13.93
N GLU A 93 4.90 -7.77 12.84
CA GLU A 93 6.24 -7.30 12.56
C GLU A 93 6.16 -5.95 11.85
N CYS A 94 6.49 -4.89 12.58
CA CYS A 94 6.76 -3.59 12.00
C CYS A 94 8.22 -3.58 11.50
N PRO A 95 8.52 -3.15 10.25
CA PRO A 95 9.90 -2.94 9.86
C PRO A 95 10.51 -1.90 10.80
N GLU A 96 11.53 -2.31 11.55
CA GLU A 96 12.41 -1.39 12.27
C GLU A 96 13.04 -0.46 11.23
N MET A 97 12.46 0.72 11.02
CA MET A 97 13.22 1.80 10.43
C MET A 97 14.33 2.06 11.42
N GLU A 98 15.58 1.85 11.02
CA GLU A 98 16.77 2.05 11.86
C GLU A 98 16.89 3.53 12.27
N ARG A 99 16.05 3.95 13.22
CA ARG A 99 16.28 5.04 14.15
C ARG A 99 16.37 4.35 15.50
N LYS A 100 17.56 4.45 16.09
CA LYS A 100 17.84 3.94 17.43
C LYS A 100 16.72 4.38 18.38
N GLN A 101 16.19 3.41 19.11
CA GLN A 101 15.25 3.54 20.24
C GLN A 101 13.81 3.96 19.87
N ASP A 102 12.95 2.99 19.58
CA ASP A 102 11.76 2.67 20.40
C ASP A 102 10.94 1.53 19.76
N LYS A 103 11.16 0.29 20.22
CA LYS A 103 10.28 -0.85 19.91
C LYS A 103 8.87 -0.68 20.50
N MET A 104 8.66 0.31 21.38
CA MET A 104 7.45 0.48 22.17
C MET A 104 6.37 1.38 21.54
N ASP A 105 6.66 2.04 20.41
CA ASP A 105 5.74 3.05 19.85
C ASP A 105 4.74 2.52 18.80
N CYS A 106 5.08 1.47 18.03
CA CYS A 106 4.19 0.98 16.98
C CYS A 106 2.96 0.23 17.54
N LEU A 107 3.11 -0.53 18.62
CA LEU A 107 1.97 -1.17 19.29
C LEU A 107 1.05 -0.16 19.99
N HIS A 108 1.60 0.93 20.52
CA HIS A 108 0.81 1.98 21.17
C HIS A 108 -0.10 2.74 20.18
N CYS A 109 0.36 2.97 18.95
CA CYS A 109 -0.47 3.56 17.89
C CYS A 109 -1.65 2.66 17.49
N MET A 110 -1.46 1.33 17.45
CA MET A 110 -2.52 0.37 17.13
C MET A 110 -3.49 0.13 18.31
N GLY A 111 -3.03 0.23 19.56
CA GLY A 111 -3.85 0.05 20.76
C GLY A 111 -4.90 1.15 20.99
N LYS A 112 -4.75 2.33 20.37
CA LYS A 112 -5.71 3.43 20.50
C LYS A 112 -6.92 3.36 19.56
N LEU A 113 -6.96 2.41 18.63
CA LEU A 113 -8.10 2.22 17.72
C LEU A 113 -9.22 1.33 18.29
N ARG A 114 -9.10 0.85 19.54
CA ARG A 114 -10.04 -0.11 20.14
C ARG A 114 -10.94 0.41 21.26
N LYS A 115 -11.06 1.73 21.44
CA LYS A 115 -12.10 2.32 22.31
C LYS A 115 -12.68 3.60 21.71
N GLN A 116 -13.81 3.45 21.04
CA GLN A 116 -14.95 4.36 21.15
C GLN A 116 -16.22 3.53 21.08
#